data_AF-A0A3C1FIF8-F1
#
_entry.id   AF-A0A3C1FIF8-F1
#
_cell.length_a   1.000
_cell.length_b   1.000
_cell.length_c   1.000
_cell.angle_alpha   90.00
_cell.angle_beta   90.00
_cell.angle_gamma   90.00
#
_symmetry.space_group_name_H-M   'P 1'
#
loop_
_entity.id
_entity.type
_entity.pdbx_description
1 polymer ?
#
loop_
_entity_poly.entity_id
_entity_poly.type
_entity_poly.pdbx_seq_one_letter_code
_entity_poly.pdbx_strand_id
1 'polypeptide(L)'
;MLPLESGLFDTIGGLPLHPLVVHAVVMLAPIAAVALIIIVFVPRWRKQYGWLTMITMAAGVGAAVVAKESGEALAARVGLPEQHQQLASILVPVTVVAFVVSALWFWLQRKADAAQTRSIAARVVGVVAVLLAVAVIVLTVLVGHSGATAAWAGTIAASDTPSAAPATSTPVSSPPVSSPPASPTPTASATSFTMAQVKQHASASSCWTAIDGTVYDVTSWINQHPGGPARILSLCGTDGTSAFHAQHGTQARPNSVLAGFSIGKLG
;
A
#
# COMPACT_ATOMS: atom_id res chain seq x y z
N MET A 1 13.89 0.83 -27.52
CA MET A 1 13.10 1.27 -26.35
C MET A 1 14.10 1.51 -25.23
N LEU A 2 14.34 2.76 -24.87
CA LEU A 2 15.24 3.12 -23.77
C LEU A 2 14.62 2.60 -22.46
N PRO A 3 15.39 1.99 -21.54
CA PRO A 3 14.87 1.68 -20.22
C PRO A 3 14.39 2.99 -19.61
N LEU A 4 13.13 3.03 -19.16
CA LEU A 4 12.66 4.12 -18.33
C LEU A 4 13.62 4.16 -17.14
N GLU A 5 14.50 5.15 -17.10
CA GLU A 5 15.39 5.36 -15.97
C GLU A 5 14.51 5.37 -14.73
N SER A 6 14.64 4.35 -13.89
CA SER A 6 13.99 4.29 -12.60
C SER A 6 14.44 5.53 -11.85
N GLY A 7 13.56 6.54 -11.78
CA GLY A 7 13.87 7.81 -11.13
C GLY A 7 14.43 7.53 -9.73
N LEU A 8 15.34 8.39 -9.26
CA LEU A 8 16.03 8.22 -7.98
C LEU A 8 15.10 7.95 -6.77
N PHE A 9 13.81 8.29 -6.89
CA PHE A 9 12.80 8.12 -5.86
C PHE A 9 11.89 6.88 -6.03
N ASP A 10 12.07 6.09 -7.08
CA ASP A 10 11.14 5.03 -7.45
C ASP A 10 11.54 3.68 -6.83
N THR A 11 12.78 3.22 -7.07
CA THR A 11 13.26 1.93 -6.57
C THR A 11 14.72 1.96 -6.11
N ILE A 12 15.04 1.23 -5.04
CA ILE A 12 16.42 0.90 -4.64
C ILE A 12 16.55 -0.63 -4.62
N GLY A 13 17.49 -1.17 -5.39
CA GLY A 13 17.68 -2.62 -5.48
C GLY A 13 16.47 -3.38 -6.04
N GLY A 14 15.65 -2.72 -6.87
CA GLY A 14 14.42 -3.30 -7.45
C GLY A 14 13.20 -3.29 -6.52
N LEU A 15 13.34 -2.79 -5.29
CA LEU A 15 12.22 -2.63 -4.34
C LEU A 15 11.75 -1.18 -4.31
N PRO A 16 10.45 -0.92 -4.10
CA PRO A 16 9.92 0.44 -3.95
C PRO A 16 10.65 1.19 -2.84
N LEU A 17 11.10 2.41 -3.13
CA LEU A 17 11.81 3.23 -2.14
C LEU A 17 10.89 3.63 -0.97
N HIS A 18 9.62 3.85 -1.26
CA HIS A 18 8.68 4.43 -0.31
C HIS A 18 8.57 3.65 1.01
N PRO A 19 8.31 2.32 1.03
CA PRO A 19 8.31 1.55 2.28
C PRO A 19 9.61 1.66 3.07
N LEU A 20 10.78 1.70 2.41
CA LEU A 20 12.07 1.80 3.10
C LEU A 20 12.21 3.15 3.82
N VAL A 21 11.87 4.25 3.15
CA VAL A 21 12.00 5.60 3.70
C VAL A 21 10.92 5.90 4.74
N VAL A 22 9.73 5.31 4.62
CA VAL A 22 8.64 5.48 5.60
C VAL A 22 9.06 5.05 7.00
N HIS A 23 9.87 4.00 7.16
CA HIS A 23 10.39 3.59 8.47
C HIS A 23 11.22 4.71 9.13
N ALA A 24 12.02 5.43 8.34
CA ALA A 24 12.81 6.54 8.86
C ALA A 24 11.92 7.68 9.35
N VAL A 25 10.89 8.07 8.57
CA VAL A 25 9.92 9.12 8.96
C VAL A 25 9.16 8.75 10.23
N VAL A 26 8.60 7.53 10.26
CA VAL A 26 7.73 7.07 11.34
C VAL A 26 8.50 6.95 12.66
N MET A 27 9.81 6.72 12.61
CA MET A 27 10.67 6.74 13.79
C MET A 27 11.13 8.17 14.14
N LEU A 28 11.73 8.88 13.18
CA LEU A 28 12.41 10.15 13.46
C LEU A 28 11.46 11.26 13.84
N ALA A 29 10.34 11.44 13.13
CA ALA A 29 9.44 12.59 13.38
C ALA A 29 8.79 12.54 14.78
N PRO A 30 8.20 11.41 15.23
CA PRO A 30 7.66 11.32 16.59
C PRO A 30 8.74 11.39 17.68
N ILE A 31 9.88 10.73 17.49
CA ILE A 31 11.00 10.79 18.46
C ILE A 31 11.49 12.23 18.62
N ALA A 32 11.69 12.94 17.51
CA ALA A 32 12.15 14.33 17.53
C ALA A 32 11.12 15.26 18.19
N ALA A 33 9.83 15.08 17.91
CA ALA A 33 8.74 15.84 18.51
C ALA A 33 8.66 15.62 20.04
N VAL A 34 8.73 14.37 20.50
CA VAL A 34 8.75 14.05 21.94
C VAL A 34 10.01 14.60 22.61
N ALA A 35 11.19 14.45 21.98
CA ALA A 35 12.43 15.00 22.49
C ALA A 35 12.34 16.53 22.65
N LEU A 36 11.78 17.23 21.65
CA LEU A 36 11.52 18.67 21.71
C LEU A 36 10.62 19.05 22.89
N ILE A 37 9.50 18.36 23.07
CA ILE A 37 8.58 18.59 24.19
C ILE A 37 9.33 18.44 25.52
N ILE A 38 10.10 17.37 25.68
CA ILE A 38 10.87 17.13 26.90
C ILE A 38 11.87 18.26 27.16
N ILE A 39 12.68 18.67 26.17
CA ILE A 39 13.68 19.72 26.38
C ILE A 39 13.05 21.11 26.61
N VAL A 40 11.82 21.35 26.14
CA VAL A 40 11.07 22.57 26.46
C VAL A 40 10.73 22.61 27.95
N PHE A 41 10.30 21.50 28.55
CA PHE A 41 9.90 21.47 29.98
C PHE A 41 11.01 21.08 30.96
N VAL A 42 12.13 20.52 30.47
CA VAL A 42 13.22 20.00 31.31
C VAL A 42 14.53 20.76 31.03
N PRO A 43 14.79 21.89 31.71
CA PRO A 43 15.92 22.77 31.43
C PRO A 43 17.28 22.09 31.51
N ARG A 44 17.44 21.14 32.46
CA ARG A 44 18.68 20.37 32.66
C ARG A 44 19.13 19.59 31.41
N TRP A 45 18.18 19.20 30.55
CA TRP A 45 18.47 18.37 29.37
C TRP A 45 18.78 19.17 28.11
N ARG A 46 18.52 20.48 28.11
CA ARG A 46 18.69 21.34 26.93
C ARG A 46 20.14 21.41 26.44
N LYS A 47 21.11 21.49 27.37
CA LYS A 47 22.53 21.61 27.02
C LYS A 47 23.09 20.35 26.34
N GLN A 48 22.67 19.18 26.82
CA GLN A 48 23.19 17.89 26.35
C GLN A 48 22.43 17.38 25.12
N TYR A 49 21.10 17.51 25.10
CA TYR A 49 20.26 16.89 24.07
C TYR A 49 19.67 17.88 23.06
N GLY A 50 19.84 19.20 23.25
CA GLY A 50 19.26 20.20 22.37
C GLY A 50 19.74 20.10 20.91
N TRP A 51 21.06 19.98 20.70
CA TRP A 51 21.60 19.78 19.35
C TRP A 51 21.17 18.46 18.73
N LEU A 52 21.18 17.38 19.52
CA LEU A 52 20.72 16.07 19.05
C LEU A 52 19.27 16.17 18.57
N THR A 53 18.40 16.82 19.35
CA THR A 53 17.00 17.05 18.99
C THR A 53 16.87 17.83 17.67
N MET A 54 17.62 18.91 17.49
CA MET A 54 17.59 19.69 16.25
C MET A 54 18.06 18.88 15.03
N ILE A 55 19.11 18.06 15.18
CA ILE A 55 19.61 17.18 14.12
C ILE A 55 18.55 16.12 13.77
N THR A 56 17.94 15.48 14.77
CA THR A 56 16.88 14.49 14.54
C THR A 56 15.67 15.12 13.87
N MET A 57 15.26 16.34 14.25
CA MET A 57 14.19 17.06 13.57
C MET A 57 14.53 17.33 12.10
N ALA A 58 15.75 17.82 11.81
CA ALA A 58 16.19 18.08 10.44
C ALA A 58 16.20 16.80 9.59
N ALA A 59 16.70 15.68 10.15
CA ALA A 59 16.66 14.38 9.51
C ALA A 59 15.23 13.89 9.27
N GLY A 60 14.33 14.10 10.23
CA GLY A 60 12.90 13.79 10.10
C GLY A 60 12.22 14.57 8.97
N VAL A 61 12.51 15.86 8.83
CA VAL A 61 12.02 16.69 7.70
C VAL A 61 12.54 16.15 6.37
N GLY A 62 13.83 15.87 6.27
CA GLY A 62 14.43 15.31 5.05
C GLY A 62 13.77 13.97 4.67
N ALA A 63 13.61 13.08 5.64
CA ALA A 63 12.93 11.80 5.43
C ALA A 63 11.46 12.00 4.99
N ALA A 64 10.75 12.98 5.54
CA ALA A 64 9.35 13.26 5.19
C ALA A 64 9.20 13.72 3.73
N VAL A 65 10.11 14.57 3.25
CA VAL A 65 10.16 14.97 1.84
C VAL A 65 10.40 13.76 0.95
N VAL A 66 11.44 12.95 1.24
CA VAL A 66 11.76 11.77 0.43
C VAL A 66 10.61 10.75 0.46
N ALA A 67 9.94 10.56 1.59
CA ALA A 67 8.78 9.67 1.72
C ALA A 67 7.61 10.13 0.85
N LYS A 68 7.32 11.44 0.82
CA LYS A 68 6.26 12.01 -0.05
C LYS A 68 6.59 11.77 -1.53
N GLU A 69 7.78 12.17 -1.97
CA GLU A 69 8.18 12.07 -3.38
C GLU A 69 8.22 10.61 -3.86
N SER A 70 8.78 9.70 -3.04
CA SER A 70 8.77 8.26 -3.36
C SER A 70 7.37 7.64 -3.31
N GLY A 71 6.47 8.17 -2.48
CA GLY A 71 5.07 7.74 -2.41
C GLY A 71 4.29 8.16 -3.64
N GLU A 72 4.49 9.39 -4.12
CA GLU A 72 3.91 9.89 -5.37
C GLU A 72 4.43 9.11 -6.60
N ALA A 73 5.71 8.71 -6.60
CA ALA A 73 6.27 7.83 -7.63
C ALA A 73 5.63 6.43 -7.62
N LEU A 74 5.48 5.82 -6.44
CA LEU A 74 4.85 4.51 -6.28
C LEU A 74 3.37 4.55 -6.68
N ALA A 75 2.67 5.61 -6.30
CA ALA A 75 1.27 5.85 -6.63
C ALA A 75 0.97 5.82 -8.13
N ALA A 76 1.91 6.30 -8.97
CA ALA A 76 1.78 6.22 -10.43
C ALA A 76 1.73 4.77 -10.95
N ARG A 77 2.23 3.79 -10.17
CA ARG A 77 2.30 2.37 -10.54
C ARG A 77 1.15 1.55 -9.96
N VAL A 78 0.77 1.80 -8.70
CA VAL A 78 -0.17 0.95 -7.95
C VAL A 78 -1.51 1.61 -7.63
N GLY A 79 -1.69 2.88 -8.01
CA GLY A 79 -2.87 3.67 -7.69
C GLY A 79 -2.76 4.41 -6.35
N LEU A 80 -3.64 5.40 -6.16
CA LEU A 80 -3.61 6.33 -5.04
C LEU A 80 -4.71 6.04 -4.00
N PRO A 81 -4.36 5.73 -2.75
CA PRO A 81 -5.26 5.98 -1.63
C PRO A 81 -5.29 7.50 -1.35
N GLU A 82 -6.30 8.19 -1.88
CA GLU A 82 -6.45 9.65 -1.85
C GLU A 82 -6.23 10.24 -0.44
N GLN A 83 -6.80 9.59 0.58
CA GLN A 83 -6.67 10.03 1.97
C GLN A 83 -5.21 10.00 2.49
N HIS A 84 -4.42 8.99 2.11
CA HIS A 84 -3.01 8.90 2.54
C HIS A 84 -2.17 9.98 1.87
N GLN A 85 -2.40 10.26 0.58
CA GLN A 85 -1.68 11.30 -0.15
C GLN A 85 -1.99 12.70 0.41
N GLN A 86 -3.26 13.00 0.71
CA GLN A 86 -3.67 14.28 1.29
C GLN A 86 -3.04 14.50 2.68
N LEU A 87 -3.03 13.48 3.53
CA LEU A 87 -2.40 13.60 4.85
C LEU A 87 -0.87 13.76 4.74
N ALA A 88 -0.24 13.06 3.80
CA ALA A 88 1.21 13.18 3.56
C ALA A 88 1.60 14.57 3.03
N SER A 89 0.77 15.17 2.16
CA SER A 89 1.01 16.52 1.62
C SER A 89 0.87 17.61 2.69
N ILE A 90 0.05 17.38 3.72
CA ILE A 90 -0.07 18.27 4.89
C ILE A 90 1.11 18.05 5.86
N LEU A 91 1.56 16.80 6.06
CA LEU A 91 2.62 16.48 7.02
C LEU A 91 3.94 17.19 6.71
N VAL A 92 4.37 17.21 5.44
CA VAL A 92 5.65 17.81 5.03
C VAL A 92 5.76 19.29 5.44
N PRO A 93 4.87 20.22 5.01
CA PRO A 93 4.97 21.62 5.41
C PRO A 93 4.85 21.80 6.94
N VAL A 94 4.03 20.99 7.63
CA VAL A 94 3.92 21.07 9.09
C VAL A 94 5.24 20.70 9.78
N THR A 95 5.94 19.65 9.32
CA THR A 95 7.25 19.28 9.86
C THR A 95 8.31 20.34 9.60
N VAL A 96 8.30 20.98 8.43
CA VAL A 96 9.20 22.10 8.10
C VAL A 96 8.95 23.29 9.03
N VAL A 97 7.68 23.70 9.19
CA VAL A 97 7.29 24.81 10.08
C VAL A 97 7.66 24.49 11.53
N ALA A 98 7.40 23.26 11.99
CA ALA A 98 7.79 22.80 13.32
C ALA A 98 9.31 22.91 13.53
N PHE A 99 10.12 22.51 12.56
CA PHE A 99 11.58 22.61 12.63
C PHE A 99 12.05 24.07 12.69
N VAL A 100 11.53 24.95 11.84
CA VAL A 100 11.91 26.37 11.80
C VAL A 100 11.56 27.06 13.12
N VAL A 101 10.35 26.86 13.63
CA VAL A 101 9.91 27.44 14.91
C VAL A 101 10.74 26.88 16.07
N SER A 102 11.10 25.60 16.04
CA SER A 102 11.94 24.98 17.06
C SER A 102 13.38 25.47 17.01
N ALA A 103 13.93 25.73 15.83
CA ALA A 103 15.25 26.33 15.65
C ALA A 103 15.28 27.76 16.19
N LEU A 104 14.24 28.55 15.92
CA LEU A 104 14.08 29.89 16.49
C LEU A 104 13.98 29.84 18.02
N TRP A 105 13.15 28.94 18.57
CA TRP A 105 13.06 28.70 20.01
C TRP A 105 14.42 28.36 20.61
N PHE A 106 15.13 27.40 20.01
CA PHE A 106 16.43 26.93 20.49
C PHE A 106 17.47 28.06 20.50
N TRP A 107 17.49 28.89 19.45
CA TRP A 107 18.37 30.06 19.37
C TRP A 107 18.03 31.12 20.45
N LEU A 108 16.75 31.47 20.62
CA LEU A 108 16.29 32.41 21.64
C LEU A 108 16.60 31.90 23.06
N GLN A 109 16.37 30.62 23.30
CA GLN A 109 16.61 29.98 24.60
C GLN A 109 18.10 29.96 24.93
N ARG A 110 18.97 29.63 23.97
CA ARG A 110 20.43 29.66 24.18
C ARG A 110 20.96 31.06 24.45
N LYS A 111 20.41 32.09 23.78
CA LYS A 111 20.75 33.49 24.07
C LYS A 111 20.34 33.88 25.49
N ALA A 112 19.13 33.52 25.91
CA ALA A 112 18.63 33.80 27.25
C ALA A 112 19.47 33.09 28.33
N ASP A 113 19.83 31.82 28.10
CA ASP A 113 20.67 31.03 29.01
C ASP A 113 22.09 31.62 29.13
N ALA A 114 22.68 32.06 28.01
CA ALA A 114 23.99 32.71 28.01
C ALA A 114 23.98 34.07 28.73
N ALA A 115 22.90 34.83 28.58
CA ALA A 115 22.69 36.09 29.28
C ALA A 115 22.19 35.94 30.73
N GLN A 116 21.93 34.70 31.20
CA GLN A 116 21.31 34.41 32.50
C GLN A 116 19.97 35.15 32.73
N THR A 117 19.19 35.37 31.67
CA THR A 117 17.91 36.10 31.71
C THR A 117 16.71 35.20 31.43
N ARG A 118 15.51 35.65 31.83
CA ARG A 118 14.24 35.00 31.46
C ARG A 118 13.68 35.67 30.20
N SER A 119 13.63 34.93 29.09
CA SER A 119 13.04 35.42 27.84
C SER A 119 11.56 35.02 27.71
N ILE A 120 10.66 36.01 27.71
CA ILE A 120 9.24 35.79 27.43
C ILE A 120 9.04 35.30 26.00
N ALA A 121 9.78 35.89 25.04
CA ALA A 121 9.76 35.46 23.65
C ALA A 121 10.12 33.97 23.50
N ALA A 122 11.18 33.50 24.18
CA ALA A 122 11.54 32.07 24.15
C ALA A 122 10.43 31.19 24.74
N ARG A 123 9.70 31.64 25.77
CA ARG A 123 8.56 30.87 26.31
C ARG A 123 7.41 30.78 25.31
N VAL A 124 7.02 31.90 24.71
CA VAL A 124 5.93 31.95 23.72
C VAL A 124 6.26 31.09 22.51
N VAL A 125 7.44 31.26 21.91
CA VAL A 125 7.88 30.44 20.77
C VAL A 125 7.99 28.95 21.16
N GLY A 126 8.41 28.65 22.40
CA GLY A 126 8.46 27.28 22.91
C GLY A 126 7.08 26.62 23.02
N VAL A 127 6.04 27.35 23.45
CA VAL A 127 4.66 26.84 23.45
C VAL A 127 4.19 26.55 22.03
N VAL A 128 4.44 27.45 21.08
CA VAL A 128 4.10 27.23 19.67
C VAL A 128 4.84 26.00 19.10
N ALA A 129 6.12 25.85 19.43
CA ALA A 129 6.91 24.68 19.02
C ALA A 129 6.34 23.37 19.57
N VAL A 130 5.88 23.36 20.83
CA VAL A 130 5.21 22.20 21.45
C VAL A 130 3.90 21.86 20.75
N LEU A 131 3.06 22.85 20.43
CA LEU A 131 1.80 22.63 19.71
C LEU A 131 2.05 22.05 18.32
N LEU A 132 3.04 22.57 17.60
CA LEU A 132 3.46 22.03 16.31
C LEU A 132 4.02 20.61 16.43
N ALA A 133 4.79 20.32 17.49
CA ALA A 133 5.31 18.97 17.76
C ALA A 133 4.17 17.96 17.97
N VAL A 134 3.14 18.35 18.74
CA VAL A 134 1.93 17.53 18.92
C VAL A 134 1.21 17.32 17.58
N ALA A 135 1.06 18.37 16.77
CA ALA A 135 0.46 18.25 15.44
C ALA A 135 1.25 17.30 14.53
N VAL A 136 2.59 17.33 14.55
CA VAL A 136 3.45 16.38 13.81
C VAL A 136 3.20 14.94 14.25
N ILE A 137 3.11 14.67 15.55
CA ILE A 137 2.82 13.33 16.08
C ILE A 137 1.44 12.87 15.59
N VAL A 138 0.40 13.68 15.76
CA VAL A 138 -0.97 13.34 15.34
C VAL A 138 -1.02 13.07 13.83
N LEU A 139 -0.47 13.96 13.00
CA LEU A 139 -0.46 13.77 11.56
C LEU A 139 0.32 12.52 11.15
N THR A 140 1.44 12.22 11.80
CA THR A 140 2.22 11.02 11.51
C THR A 140 1.41 9.75 11.81
N VAL A 141 0.66 9.74 12.92
CA VAL A 141 -0.26 8.64 13.24
C VAL A 141 -1.38 8.52 12.21
N LEU A 142 -1.99 9.64 11.81
CA LEU A 142 -3.08 9.64 10.82
C LEU A 142 -2.60 9.16 9.44
N VAL A 143 -1.46 9.65 8.96
CA VAL A 143 -0.81 9.19 7.71
C VAL A 143 -0.48 7.70 7.80
N GLY A 144 0.09 7.27 8.93
CA GLY A 144 0.44 5.87 9.16
C GLY A 144 -0.78 4.96 9.18
N HIS A 145 -1.86 5.37 9.86
CA HIS A 145 -3.12 4.63 9.90
C HIS A 145 -3.72 4.50 8.50
N SER A 146 -3.84 5.60 7.76
CA SER A 146 -4.40 5.57 6.40
C SER A 146 -3.56 4.74 5.42
N GLY A 147 -2.23 4.74 5.60
CA GLY A 147 -1.32 3.89 4.82
C GLY A 147 -1.47 2.41 5.16
N ALA A 148 -1.56 2.08 6.46
CA ALA A 148 -1.77 0.71 6.91
C ALA A 148 -3.14 0.16 6.47
N THR A 149 -4.21 0.96 6.55
CA THR A 149 -5.53 0.54 6.05
C THR A 149 -5.49 0.28 4.56
N ALA A 150 -4.83 1.13 3.78
CA ALA A 150 -4.71 0.94 2.33
C ALA A 150 -3.93 -0.35 1.98
N ALA A 151 -2.89 -0.68 2.73
CA ALA A 151 -2.07 -1.87 2.49
C ALA A 151 -2.70 -3.18 2.99
N TRP A 152 -3.47 -3.15 4.09
CA TRP A 152 -3.82 -4.37 4.83
C TRP A 152 -5.32 -4.67 4.97
N ALA A 153 -6.23 -3.72 4.71
CA ALA A 153 -7.66 -3.92 4.99
C ALA A 153 -8.25 -5.16 4.29
N GLY A 154 -7.90 -5.38 3.02
CA GLY A 154 -8.36 -6.54 2.26
C GLY A 154 -7.82 -7.88 2.78
N THR A 155 -6.58 -7.89 3.29
CA THR A 155 -5.96 -9.09 3.86
C THR A 155 -6.62 -9.50 5.18
N ILE A 156 -6.95 -8.52 6.03
CA ILE A 156 -7.64 -8.76 7.30
C ILE A 156 -9.07 -9.25 7.06
N ALA A 157 -9.81 -8.61 6.13
CA ALA A 157 -11.16 -9.05 5.79
C ALA A 157 -11.19 -10.49 5.23
N ALA A 158 -10.16 -10.88 4.47
CA ALA A 158 -10.02 -12.24 3.96
C ALA A 158 -9.71 -13.27 5.07
N SER A 159 -9.01 -12.89 6.15
CA SER A 159 -8.76 -13.79 7.28
C SER A 159 -9.96 -13.97 8.21
N ASP A 160 -10.86 -12.99 8.29
CA ASP A 160 -12.02 -13.04 9.18
C ASP A 160 -13.22 -13.81 8.60
N THR A 161 -13.18 -14.17 7.32
CA THR A 161 -14.23 -14.99 6.69
C THR A 161 -14.02 -16.46 7.06
N PRO A 162 -14.96 -17.11 7.79
CA PRO A 162 -14.85 -18.53 8.10
C PRO A 162 -14.80 -19.32 6.80
N SER A 163 -13.73 -20.09 6.61
CA SER A 163 -13.61 -21.05 5.52
C SER A 163 -14.79 -22.02 5.62
N ALA A 164 -15.79 -21.87 4.75
CA ALA A 164 -16.78 -22.91 4.55
C ALA A 164 -16.02 -24.17 4.15
N ALA A 165 -16.04 -25.17 5.04
CA ALA A 165 -15.27 -26.39 4.92
C ALA A 165 -15.44 -27.02 3.52
N PRO A 166 -14.39 -27.58 2.90
CA PRO A 166 -14.54 -28.29 1.64
C PRO A 166 -15.42 -29.50 1.90
N ALA A 167 -16.58 -29.57 1.22
CA ALA A 167 -17.39 -30.77 1.19
C ALA A 167 -16.53 -31.94 0.70
N THR A 168 -16.39 -32.95 1.55
CA THR A 168 -15.70 -34.22 1.31
C THR A 168 -16.15 -34.82 -0.02
N SER A 169 -15.29 -34.78 -1.04
CA SER A 169 -15.50 -35.50 -2.29
C SER A 169 -15.02 -36.95 -2.13
N THR A 170 -15.96 -37.86 -1.97
CA THR A 170 -15.75 -39.31 -2.22
C THR A 170 -15.28 -39.54 -3.66
N PRO A 171 -14.30 -40.43 -3.90
CA PRO A 171 -13.92 -40.82 -5.26
C PRO A 171 -14.89 -41.92 -5.72
N VAL A 172 -15.70 -41.64 -6.76
CA VAL A 172 -16.47 -42.67 -7.44
C VAL A 172 -16.09 -42.69 -8.92
N SER A 173 -15.69 -43.89 -9.31
CA SER A 173 -15.10 -44.37 -10.55
C SER A 173 -15.93 -44.10 -11.82
N SER A 174 -15.22 -43.86 -12.92
CA SER A 174 -15.67 -44.14 -14.30
C SER A 174 -15.89 -45.65 -14.50
N PRO A 175 -16.75 -46.12 -15.45
CA PRO A 175 -16.32 -46.36 -16.86
C PRO A 175 -17.50 -46.28 -17.89
N PRO A 176 -17.41 -46.81 -19.14
CA PRO A 176 -16.52 -46.49 -20.26
C PRO A 176 -17.24 -46.13 -21.60
N VAL A 177 -16.47 -45.49 -22.50
CA VAL A 177 -16.50 -45.42 -23.99
C VAL A 177 -17.75 -45.91 -24.77
N SER A 178 -18.29 -45.03 -25.62
CA SER A 178 -18.80 -45.35 -26.98
C SER A 178 -18.87 -44.09 -27.85
N SER A 179 -18.32 -44.15 -29.06
CA SER A 179 -18.38 -43.13 -30.13
C SER A 179 -18.93 -43.79 -31.44
N PRO A 180 -19.11 -43.07 -32.57
CA PRO A 180 -20.30 -42.35 -33.05
C PRO A 180 -20.83 -42.95 -34.40
N PRO A 181 -21.81 -42.38 -35.17
CA PRO A 181 -21.57 -41.18 -36.02
C PRO A 181 -22.80 -40.27 -36.31
N ALA A 182 -22.54 -39.01 -36.71
CA ALA A 182 -23.15 -38.28 -37.85
C ALA A 182 -23.15 -36.75 -37.62
N SER A 183 -22.36 -36.04 -38.44
CA SER A 183 -22.48 -34.59 -38.66
C SER A 183 -23.69 -34.26 -39.56
N PRO A 184 -24.22 -33.04 -39.47
CA PRO A 184 -23.89 -32.09 -40.53
C PRO A 184 -23.42 -30.72 -40.02
N THR A 185 -22.36 -30.25 -40.68
CA THR A 185 -22.08 -28.89 -41.20
C THR A 185 -22.11 -27.67 -40.25
N PRO A 186 -21.06 -26.81 -40.27
CA PRO A 186 -20.75 -25.88 -39.20
C PRO A 186 -21.51 -24.56 -39.34
N THR A 187 -22.28 -24.21 -38.31
CA THR A 187 -22.62 -22.82 -38.02
C THR A 187 -21.67 -22.34 -36.93
N ALA A 188 -21.01 -21.20 -37.17
CA ALA A 188 -20.02 -20.58 -36.29
C ALA A 188 -20.49 -20.60 -34.83
N SER A 189 -19.96 -21.55 -34.07
CA SER A 189 -20.28 -21.74 -32.66
C SER A 189 -19.41 -20.77 -31.87
N ALA A 190 -20.03 -19.80 -31.20
CA ALA A 190 -19.39 -19.17 -30.06
C ALA A 190 -18.97 -20.29 -29.11
N THR A 191 -17.68 -20.41 -28.81
CA THR A 191 -17.17 -21.44 -27.90
C THR A 191 -17.81 -21.24 -26.53
N SER A 192 -18.87 -22.00 -26.25
CA SER A 192 -19.53 -22.01 -24.95
C SER A 192 -18.89 -23.09 -24.08
N PHE A 193 -18.56 -22.72 -22.87
CA PHE A 193 -17.94 -23.57 -21.87
C PHE A 193 -18.90 -23.74 -20.70
N THR A 194 -19.00 -24.95 -20.18
CA THR A 194 -19.77 -25.25 -18.98
C THR A 194 -18.89 -25.04 -17.73
N MET A 195 -19.51 -24.78 -16.57
CA MET A 195 -18.77 -24.78 -15.30
C MET A 195 -18.10 -26.14 -15.00
N ALA A 196 -18.62 -27.24 -15.55
CA ALA A 196 -18.00 -28.55 -15.44
C ALA A 196 -16.66 -28.61 -16.19
N GLN A 197 -16.54 -27.96 -17.35
CA GLN A 197 -15.28 -27.82 -18.07
C GLN A 197 -14.34 -26.89 -17.32
N VAL A 198 -14.81 -25.73 -16.84
CA VAL A 198 -13.98 -24.81 -16.04
C VAL A 198 -13.33 -25.53 -14.85
N LYS A 199 -14.10 -26.33 -14.11
CA LYS A 199 -13.61 -27.13 -12.96
C LYS A 199 -12.48 -28.13 -13.28
N GLN A 200 -12.32 -28.55 -14.54
CA GLN A 200 -11.22 -29.44 -14.94
C GLN A 200 -9.87 -28.71 -14.96
N HIS A 201 -9.88 -27.37 -14.98
CA HIS A 201 -8.73 -26.50 -15.02
C HIS A 201 -8.55 -25.80 -13.66
N ALA A 202 -8.30 -26.60 -12.62
CA ALA A 202 -8.22 -26.16 -11.22
C ALA A 202 -6.78 -26.15 -10.63
N SER A 203 -5.74 -26.11 -11.47
CA SER A 203 -4.35 -26.23 -11.01
C SER A 203 -3.45 -25.11 -11.55
N ALA A 204 -2.26 -24.95 -10.97
CA ALA A 204 -1.28 -23.95 -11.42
C ALA A 204 -0.81 -24.14 -12.87
N SER A 205 -0.82 -25.39 -13.37
CA SER A 205 -0.43 -25.71 -14.75
C SER A 205 -1.61 -25.65 -15.73
N SER A 206 -2.83 -25.49 -15.24
CA SER A 206 -4.06 -25.45 -16.03
C SER A 206 -5.15 -24.78 -15.19
N CYS A 207 -5.29 -23.47 -15.34
CA CYS A 207 -6.12 -22.61 -14.48
C CYS A 207 -7.12 -21.80 -15.30
N TRP A 208 -8.38 -22.21 -15.28
CA TRP A 208 -9.49 -21.44 -15.86
C TRP A 208 -10.37 -20.85 -14.75
N THR A 209 -10.97 -19.71 -14.99
CA THR A 209 -11.99 -19.14 -14.10
C THR A 209 -13.11 -18.50 -14.91
N ALA A 210 -14.33 -18.50 -14.36
CA ALA A 210 -15.45 -17.79 -14.94
C ALA A 210 -15.66 -16.45 -14.21
N ILE A 211 -15.80 -15.36 -14.97
CA ILE A 211 -16.11 -14.03 -14.44
C ILE A 211 -17.19 -13.41 -15.33
N ASP A 212 -18.30 -12.95 -14.74
CA ASP A 212 -19.42 -12.32 -15.46
C ASP A 212 -19.91 -13.12 -16.69
N GLY A 213 -20.05 -14.44 -16.53
CA GLY A 213 -20.50 -15.34 -17.59
C GLY A 213 -19.53 -15.50 -18.76
N THR A 214 -18.25 -15.16 -18.57
CA THR A 214 -17.17 -15.37 -19.55
C THR A 214 -16.09 -16.26 -18.91
N VAL A 215 -15.54 -17.19 -19.68
CA VAL A 215 -14.48 -18.09 -19.21
C VAL A 215 -13.13 -17.57 -19.69
N TYR A 216 -12.15 -17.58 -18.77
CA TYR A 216 -10.80 -17.07 -18.97
C TYR A 216 -9.76 -18.14 -18.67
N ASP A 217 -8.76 -18.27 -19.53
CA ASP A 217 -7.56 -19.05 -19.25
C ASP A 217 -6.48 -18.13 -18.69
N VAL A 218 -6.31 -18.18 -17.37
CA VAL A 218 -5.37 -17.30 -16.64
C VAL A 218 -4.08 -18.02 -16.28
N THR A 219 -3.83 -19.22 -16.82
CA THR A 219 -2.67 -20.07 -16.48
C THR A 219 -1.34 -19.33 -16.62
N SER A 220 -1.16 -18.60 -17.72
CA SER A 220 0.07 -17.84 -17.98
C SER A 220 0.19 -16.55 -17.14
N TRP A 221 -0.90 -16.09 -16.55
CA TRP A 221 -0.97 -14.85 -15.77
C TRP A 221 -0.66 -15.04 -14.29
N ILE A 222 -0.75 -16.27 -13.76
CA ILE A 222 -0.61 -16.58 -12.33
C ILE A 222 0.61 -15.88 -11.70
N ASN A 223 1.80 -16.04 -12.30
CA ASN A 223 3.05 -15.48 -11.75
C ASN A 223 3.25 -13.99 -12.05
N GLN A 224 2.42 -13.42 -12.91
CA GLN A 224 2.48 -12.01 -13.30
C GLN A 224 1.46 -11.16 -12.54
N HIS A 225 0.55 -11.80 -11.80
CA HIS A 225 -0.48 -11.12 -11.03
C HIS A 225 0.12 -10.25 -9.91
N PRO A 226 -0.11 -8.92 -9.90
CA PRO A 226 0.47 -8.02 -8.89
C PRO A 226 0.05 -8.33 -7.45
N GLY A 227 -1.14 -8.90 -7.23
CA GLY A 227 -1.60 -9.36 -5.92
C GLY A 227 -1.02 -10.71 -5.48
N GLY A 228 -0.07 -11.26 -6.26
CA GLY A 228 0.59 -12.54 -6.04
C GLY A 228 -0.16 -13.73 -6.63
N PRO A 229 0.55 -14.84 -6.88
CA PRO A 229 0.00 -16.02 -7.56
C PRO A 229 -1.08 -16.73 -6.75
N ALA A 230 -1.00 -16.70 -5.42
CA ALA A 230 -1.93 -17.37 -4.52
C ALA A 230 -3.40 -16.94 -4.72
N ARG A 231 -3.64 -15.67 -5.07
CA ARG A 231 -4.99 -15.13 -5.31
C ARG A 231 -5.62 -15.65 -6.60
N ILE A 232 -4.81 -15.92 -7.62
CA ILE A 232 -5.28 -16.53 -8.87
C ILE A 232 -5.46 -18.03 -8.70
N LEU A 233 -4.52 -18.68 -8.00
CA LEU A 233 -4.59 -20.12 -7.73
C LEU A 233 -5.86 -20.53 -6.98
N SER A 234 -6.38 -19.68 -6.08
CA SER A 234 -7.66 -19.93 -5.40
C SER A 234 -8.88 -19.82 -6.31
N LEU A 235 -8.76 -19.24 -7.51
CA LEU A 235 -9.86 -19.07 -8.46
C LEU A 235 -9.87 -20.12 -9.58
N CYS A 236 -8.79 -20.90 -9.73
CA CYS A 236 -8.72 -21.96 -10.73
C CYS A 236 -9.87 -22.96 -10.54
N GLY A 237 -10.60 -23.22 -11.62
CA GLY A 237 -11.74 -24.13 -11.65
C GLY A 237 -13.03 -23.57 -11.07
N THR A 238 -13.09 -22.28 -10.73
CA THR A 238 -14.24 -21.68 -10.03
C THR A 238 -14.82 -20.47 -10.77
N ASP A 239 -16.04 -20.08 -10.37
CA ASP A 239 -16.60 -18.78 -10.71
C ASP A 239 -16.00 -17.72 -9.76
N GLY A 240 -15.09 -16.91 -10.30
CA GLY A 240 -14.38 -15.87 -9.58
C GLY A 240 -15.07 -14.51 -9.64
N THR A 241 -16.30 -14.41 -10.14
CA THR A 241 -17.00 -13.13 -10.36
C THR A 241 -16.99 -12.26 -9.10
N SER A 242 -17.42 -12.81 -7.97
CA SER A 242 -17.49 -12.05 -6.70
C SER A 242 -16.12 -11.59 -6.22
N ALA A 243 -15.12 -12.48 -6.25
CA ALA A 243 -13.75 -12.19 -5.82
C ALA A 243 -13.09 -11.13 -6.71
N PHE A 244 -13.30 -11.22 -8.02
CA PHE A 244 -12.81 -10.26 -8.98
C PHE A 244 -13.48 -8.90 -8.79
N HIS A 245 -14.80 -8.83 -8.66
CA HIS A 245 -15.51 -7.56 -8.43
C HIS A 245 -15.11 -6.89 -7.13
N ALA A 246 -14.96 -7.66 -6.05
CA ALA A 246 -14.57 -7.15 -4.75
C ALA A 246 -13.21 -6.43 -4.77
N GLN A 247 -12.29 -6.83 -5.65
CA GLN A 247 -10.95 -6.24 -5.74
C GLN A 247 -10.79 -5.30 -6.94
N HIS A 248 -11.47 -5.57 -8.06
CA HIS A 248 -11.18 -5.01 -9.37
C HIS A 248 -12.40 -4.52 -10.16
N GLY A 249 -13.62 -4.64 -9.62
CA GLY A 249 -14.86 -4.39 -10.37
C GLY A 249 -14.95 -3.00 -11.01
N THR A 250 -14.37 -1.97 -10.40
CA THR A 250 -14.36 -0.59 -10.93
C THR A 250 -13.06 -0.19 -11.63
N GLN A 251 -12.06 -1.08 -11.68
CA GLN A 251 -10.73 -0.74 -12.17
C GLN A 251 -10.58 -1.01 -13.67
N ALA A 252 -10.23 -0.01 -14.48
CA ALA A 252 -10.12 -0.18 -15.93
C ALA A 252 -8.99 -1.14 -16.35
N ARG A 253 -7.83 -1.08 -15.68
CA ARG A 253 -6.64 -1.86 -16.07
C ARG A 253 -6.80 -3.38 -15.84
N PRO A 254 -7.24 -3.87 -14.66
CA PRO A 254 -7.51 -5.30 -14.47
C PRO A 254 -8.55 -5.85 -15.44
N ASN A 255 -9.63 -5.09 -15.70
CA ASN A 255 -10.66 -5.47 -16.67
C ASN A 255 -10.09 -5.63 -18.09
N SER A 256 -9.22 -4.72 -18.54
CA SER A 256 -8.57 -4.81 -19.85
C SER A 256 -7.58 -5.98 -19.94
N VAL A 257 -6.85 -6.27 -18.86
CA VAL A 257 -5.92 -7.40 -18.82
C VAL A 257 -6.68 -8.72 -18.85
N LEU A 258 -7.74 -8.85 -18.05
CA LEU A 258 -8.60 -10.03 -18.00
C LEU A 258 -9.23 -10.33 -19.37
N ALA A 259 -9.68 -9.31 -20.10
CA ALA A 259 -10.24 -9.46 -21.45
C ALA A 259 -9.28 -10.16 -22.43
N GLY A 260 -7.96 -9.99 -22.27
CA GLY A 260 -6.95 -10.65 -23.10
C GLY A 260 -6.86 -12.17 -22.90
N PHE A 261 -7.41 -12.69 -21.80
CA PHE A 261 -7.40 -14.11 -21.44
C PHE A 261 -8.74 -14.81 -21.73
N SER A 262 -9.73 -14.12 -22.31
CA SER A 262 -11.05 -14.70 -22.55
C SER A 262 -10.97 -15.79 -23.62
N ILE A 263 -11.53 -16.96 -23.32
CA ILE A 263 -11.56 -18.08 -24.26
C ILE A 263 -12.97 -18.37 -24.79
N GLY A 264 -14.01 -17.89 -24.11
CA GLY A 264 -15.40 -18.08 -24.54
C GLY A 264 -16.43 -17.68 -23.49
N LYS A 265 -17.69 -18.00 -23.75
CA LYS A 265 -18.80 -17.69 -22.83
C LYS A 265 -19.13 -18.88 -21.94
N LEU A 266 -19.59 -18.59 -20.73
CA LEU A 266 -20.14 -19.60 -19.84
C LEU A 266 -21.58 -19.91 -20.29
N GLY A 267 -21.89 -21.18 -20.53
CA GLY A 267 -23.19 -21.63 -21.05
C GLY A 267 -23.51 -23.07 -20.71
#